data_AF-A0A933CGL5-F1
#
_entry.id   AF-A0A933CGL5-F1
#
_cell.length_a   1.000
_cell.length_b   1.000
_cell.length_c   1.000
_cell.angle_alpha   90.00
_cell.angle_beta   90.00
_cell.angle_gamma   90.00
#
_symmetry.space_group_name_H-M   'P 1'
#
loop_
_entity.id
_entity.type
_entity.pdbx_description
1 polymer ?
#
loop_
_entity_poly.entity_id
_entity_poly.type
_entity_poly.pdbx_seq_one_letter_code
_entity_poly.pdbx_strand_id
1 'polypeptide(L)'
;MPTLIDTVGQQPLEYVYRHLSCERRGYLSLYSYEVGGIPHRFEMIERGNAVVILPVDFEKREVYYIVQPRYLRAFAETEMGGIMVRTADCLGAGARRFNVPKDIVLSHEIPAGMIEPKETPISAAIRELKEETGFEIAETDLDPLPPVYPSNGILTERLWLFIASVTERTPRQKPKGDGNEQITLWKASWNETFDMLAEGMFKSASSGILMRELRIRILQHSEAGPLRGCRKAPY
;
A
#
# COMPACT_ATOMS: atom_id res chain seq x y z
N MET A 1 -6.06 -13.85 26.20
CA MET A 1 -7.17 -12.92 25.90
C MET A 1 -6.70 -11.52 26.26
N PRO A 2 -7.02 -10.49 25.46
CA PRO A 2 -6.68 -9.11 25.82
C PRO A 2 -7.43 -8.68 27.10
N THR A 3 -6.82 -7.78 27.87
CA THR A 3 -7.40 -7.18 29.08
C THR A 3 -7.83 -5.75 28.77
N LEU A 4 -9.10 -5.41 29.01
CA LEU A 4 -9.59 -4.03 28.90
C LEU A 4 -8.97 -3.19 30.02
N ILE A 5 -8.30 -2.09 29.68
CA ILE A 5 -7.70 -1.17 30.66
C ILE A 5 -8.68 -0.06 31.03
N ASP A 6 -9.29 0.60 30.04
CA ASP A 6 -10.27 1.68 30.25
C ASP A 6 -11.12 1.90 28.99
N THR A 7 -12.21 2.68 29.10
CA THR A 7 -13.07 3.11 27.97
C THR A 7 -13.30 4.61 28.03
N VAL A 8 -13.12 5.31 26.90
CA VAL A 8 -13.55 6.71 26.74
C VAL A 8 -14.86 6.74 25.96
N GLY A 9 -15.91 7.27 26.59
CA GLY A 9 -17.26 7.32 26.02
C GLY A 9 -17.99 5.98 26.08
N GLN A 10 -19.15 5.91 25.44
CA GLN A 10 -19.91 4.67 25.27
C GLN A 10 -20.06 4.39 23.78
N GLN A 11 -19.67 3.18 23.36
CA GLN A 11 -19.95 2.72 22.01
C GLN A 11 -21.38 2.18 21.94
N PRO A 12 -22.12 2.46 20.86
CA PRO A 12 -23.40 1.82 20.64
C PRO A 12 -23.21 0.31 20.42
N LEU A 13 -24.21 -0.48 20.82
CA LEU A 13 -24.20 -1.93 20.58
C LEU A 13 -24.29 -2.26 19.08
N GLU A 14 -24.94 -1.38 18.31
CA GLU A 14 -25.08 -1.49 16.86
C GLU A 14 -24.89 -0.11 16.21
N TYR A 15 -24.18 -0.08 15.08
CA TYR A 15 -23.97 1.14 14.28
C TYR A 15 -24.96 1.14 13.11
N VAL A 16 -26.10 1.83 13.29
CA VAL A 16 -27.11 2.00 12.23
C VAL A 16 -26.97 3.38 11.61
N TYR A 17 -26.65 3.41 10.32
CA TYR A 17 -26.47 4.66 9.56
C TYR A 17 -27.83 5.13 9.01
N ARG A 18 -28.21 6.37 9.32
CA ARG A 18 -29.46 7.00 8.84
C ARG A 18 -29.16 8.32 8.13
N HIS A 19 -30.13 8.76 7.32
CA HIS A 19 -30.07 10.06 6.61
C HIS A 19 -28.80 10.26 5.77
N LEU A 20 -28.25 9.17 5.21
CA LEU A 20 -27.05 9.23 4.38
C LEU A 20 -27.30 10.10 3.15
N SER A 21 -26.46 11.12 2.99
CA SER A 21 -26.48 12.03 1.85
C SER A 21 -25.06 12.32 1.38
N CYS A 22 -24.89 12.41 0.06
CA CYS A 22 -23.65 12.82 -0.59
C CYS A 22 -23.80 14.30 -0.99
N GLU A 23 -23.09 15.20 -0.30
CA GLU A 23 -23.23 16.65 -0.48
C GLU A 23 -22.45 17.18 -1.68
N ARG A 24 -21.33 16.54 -2.01
CA ARG A 24 -20.48 16.88 -3.16
C ARG A 24 -19.89 15.61 -3.74
N ARG A 25 -19.96 15.48 -5.07
CA ARG A 25 -19.42 14.34 -5.82
C ARG A 25 -18.12 14.73 -6.54
N GLY A 26 -17.07 13.93 -6.34
CA GLY A 26 -15.73 14.11 -6.91
C GLY A 26 -14.79 13.01 -6.42
N TYR A 27 -13.47 13.14 -6.67
CA TYR A 27 -12.45 12.22 -6.11
C TYR A 27 -12.48 12.16 -4.57
N LEU A 28 -12.83 13.28 -3.94
CA LEU A 28 -13.20 13.38 -2.53
C LEU A 28 -14.71 13.60 -2.46
N SER A 29 -15.42 12.75 -1.73
CA SER A 29 -16.86 12.86 -1.52
C SER A 29 -17.15 13.24 -0.07
N LEU A 30 -18.04 14.20 0.12
CA LEU A 30 -18.45 14.66 1.44
C LEU A 30 -19.78 14.02 1.80
N TYR A 31 -19.81 13.28 2.91
CA TYR A 31 -20.99 12.57 3.37
C TYR A 31 -21.48 13.16 4.69
N SER A 32 -22.79 13.25 4.80
CA SER A 32 -23.48 13.49 6.07
C SER A 32 -24.38 12.32 6.38
N TYR A 33 -24.29 11.82 7.60
CA TYR A 33 -25.06 10.67 8.10
C TYR A 33 -25.23 10.76 9.61
N GLU A 34 -26.15 9.98 10.16
CA GLU A 34 -26.37 9.86 11.60
C GLU A 34 -26.08 8.43 12.06
N VAL A 35 -25.33 8.26 13.15
CA VAL A 35 -25.15 6.96 13.83
C VAL A 35 -25.43 7.11 15.32
N GLY A 36 -26.32 6.27 15.86
CA GLY A 36 -26.68 6.32 17.27
C GLY A 36 -27.30 7.66 17.71
N GLY A 37 -27.98 8.38 16.80
CA GLY A 37 -28.52 9.72 17.06
C GLY A 37 -27.50 10.85 16.98
N ILE A 38 -26.24 10.56 16.66
CA ILE A 38 -25.16 11.55 16.53
C ILE A 38 -24.98 11.88 15.05
N PRO A 39 -25.12 13.15 14.64
CA PRO A 39 -24.84 13.56 13.28
C PRO A 39 -23.32 13.58 13.04
N HIS A 40 -22.92 13.05 11.91
CA HIS A 40 -21.55 13.03 11.42
C HIS A 40 -21.50 13.68 10.05
N ARG A 41 -20.40 14.40 9.81
CA ARG A 41 -20.03 14.93 8.51
C ARG A 41 -18.59 14.53 8.24
N PHE A 42 -18.37 13.81 7.14
CA PHE A 42 -17.14 13.08 6.92
C PHE A 42 -16.68 13.16 5.46
N GLU A 43 -15.41 13.45 5.28
CA GLU A 43 -14.75 13.42 3.98
C GLU A 43 -14.27 11.99 3.71
N MET A 44 -14.69 11.42 2.58
CA MET A 44 -14.36 10.06 2.20
C MET A 44 -13.87 10.00 0.76
N ILE A 45 -12.78 9.27 0.55
CA ILE A 45 -12.25 8.94 -0.76
C ILE A 45 -12.55 7.47 -1.02
N GLU A 46 -13.40 7.22 -2.00
CA GLU A 46 -13.67 5.87 -2.47
C GLU A 46 -12.54 5.41 -3.39
N ARG A 47 -11.82 4.35 -3.01
CA ARG A 47 -10.74 3.78 -3.84
C ARG A 47 -10.93 2.31 -4.20
N GLY A 48 -11.68 1.54 -3.42
CA GLY A 48 -11.91 0.11 -3.68
C GLY A 48 -10.84 -0.78 -3.07
N ASN A 49 -10.41 -1.83 -3.79
CA ASN A 49 -9.43 -2.79 -3.28
C ASN A 49 -8.17 -2.76 -4.14
N ALA A 50 -7.01 -2.94 -3.49
CA ALA A 50 -5.72 -3.06 -4.16
C ALA A 50 -4.92 -4.21 -3.56
N VAL A 51 -3.93 -4.69 -4.30
CA VAL A 51 -2.97 -5.71 -3.89
C VAL A 51 -1.59 -5.08 -3.71
N VAL A 52 -0.79 -5.61 -2.77
CA VAL A 52 0.62 -5.26 -2.59
C VAL A 52 1.41 -6.54 -2.38
N ILE A 53 2.45 -6.76 -3.18
CA ILE A 53 3.12 -8.05 -3.31
C ILE A 53 4.62 -7.89 -3.10
N LEU A 54 5.14 -8.37 -1.97
CA LEU A 54 6.57 -8.38 -1.67
C LEU A 54 7.24 -9.61 -2.33
N PRO A 55 8.02 -9.46 -3.41
CA PRO A 55 8.71 -10.57 -4.05
C PRO A 55 10.03 -10.83 -3.33
N VAL A 56 10.22 -12.07 -2.87
CA VAL A 56 11.35 -12.49 -2.05
C VAL A 56 12.02 -13.71 -2.68
N ASP A 57 13.32 -13.60 -2.90
CA ASP A 57 14.17 -14.77 -3.14
C ASP A 57 14.73 -15.25 -1.80
N PHE A 58 14.12 -16.30 -1.26
CA PHE A 58 14.51 -16.88 0.03
C PHE A 58 15.86 -17.63 -0.04
N GLU A 59 16.25 -18.13 -1.21
CA GLU A 59 17.52 -18.83 -1.40
C GLU A 59 18.68 -17.83 -1.38
N LYS A 60 18.51 -16.70 -2.07
CA LYS A 60 19.52 -15.62 -2.14
C LYS A 60 19.41 -14.58 -1.03
N ARG A 61 18.32 -14.61 -0.28
CA ARG A 61 17.99 -13.62 0.76
C ARG A 61 17.90 -12.21 0.17
N GLU A 62 17.19 -12.10 -0.96
CA GLU A 62 16.98 -10.85 -1.68
C GLU A 62 15.48 -10.49 -1.67
N VAL A 63 15.21 -9.19 -1.68
CA VAL A 63 13.88 -8.60 -1.87
C VAL A 63 13.91 -7.77 -3.14
N TYR A 64 12.85 -7.86 -3.92
CA TYR A 64 12.64 -7.01 -5.09
C TYR A 64 11.68 -5.87 -4.73
N TYR A 65 11.98 -4.67 -5.21
CA TYR A 65 11.16 -3.50 -4.99
C TYR A 65 11.19 -2.59 -6.22
N ILE A 66 10.24 -1.68 -6.32
CA ILE A 66 10.12 -0.76 -7.43
C ILE A 66 10.43 0.68 -7.00
N VAL A 67 10.93 1.47 -7.94
CA VAL A 67 11.07 2.92 -7.78
C VAL A 67 10.23 3.60 -8.85
N GLN A 68 9.32 4.46 -8.42
CA GLN A 68 8.41 5.18 -9.31
C GLN A 68 8.13 6.61 -8.82
N PRO A 69 7.73 7.53 -9.72
CA PRO A 69 7.38 8.89 -9.33
C PRO A 69 6.00 8.94 -8.63
N ARG A 70 5.95 9.61 -7.48
CA ARG A 70 4.74 10.01 -6.76
C ARG A 70 4.63 11.53 -6.70
N TYR A 71 4.07 12.11 -7.75
CA TYR A 71 4.04 13.57 -7.95
C TYR A 71 3.37 14.36 -6.81
N LEU A 72 2.38 13.76 -6.13
CA LEU A 72 1.72 14.40 -4.98
C LEU A 72 2.67 14.71 -3.82
N ARG A 73 3.80 13.99 -3.71
CA ARG A 73 4.83 14.27 -2.69
C ARG A 73 5.46 15.66 -2.86
N ALA A 74 5.49 16.21 -4.07
CA ALA A 74 5.90 17.59 -4.29
C ALA A 74 5.06 18.58 -3.45
N PHE A 75 3.76 18.34 -3.32
CA PHE A 75 2.86 19.22 -2.57
C PHE A 75 2.87 18.93 -1.06
N ALA A 76 3.12 17.67 -0.68
CA ALA A 76 3.16 17.27 0.71
C ALA A 76 4.49 17.58 1.41
N GLU A 77 5.61 17.53 0.68
CA GLU A 77 6.96 17.62 1.27
C GLU A 77 7.70 18.92 0.96
N THR A 78 7.23 19.74 0.02
CA THR A 78 7.82 21.06 -0.26
C THR A 78 6.97 22.18 0.34
N GLU A 79 7.63 23.17 0.93
CA GLU A 79 6.97 24.36 1.48
C GLU A 79 6.15 25.09 0.40
N MET A 80 6.73 25.31 -0.77
CA MET A 80 6.05 25.97 -1.88
C MET A 80 4.82 25.19 -2.36
N GLY A 81 4.91 23.86 -2.43
CA GLY A 81 3.78 22.99 -2.72
C GLY A 81 2.66 23.11 -1.68
N GLY A 82 3.00 23.12 -0.40
CA GLY A 82 2.04 23.33 0.69
C GLY A 82 1.36 24.71 0.64
N ILE A 83 2.11 25.77 0.30
CA ILE A 83 1.56 27.11 0.08
C ILE A 83 0.57 27.09 -1.09
N MET A 84 0.92 26.43 -2.20
CA MET A 84 0.04 26.35 -3.38
C MET A 84 -1.28 25.66 -3.06
N VAL A 85 -1.27 24.55 -2.29
CA VAL A 85 -2.52 23.89 -1.87
C VAL A 85 -3.39 24.82 -1.03
N ARG A 86 -2.81 25.58 -0.09
CA ARG A 86 -3.55 26.48 0.81
C ARG A 86 -4.10 27.73 0.12
N THR A 87 -3.49 28.14 -0.98
CA THR A 87 -3.78 29.42 -1.65
C THR A 87 -4.49 29.25 -3.00
N ALA A 88 -4.78 28.01 -3.41
CA ALA A 88 -5.40 27.67 -4.68
C ALA A 88 -6.75 28.38 -4.90
N ASP A 89 -7.54 28.59 -3.85
CA ASP A 89 -8.81 29.32 -3.93
C ASP A 89 -8.64 30.85 -4.00
N CYS A 90 -7.46 31.38 -3.61
CA CYS A 90 -7.27 32.81 -3.37
C CYS A 90 -6.61 33.57 -4.53
N LEU A 91 -6.04 32.87 -5.53
CA LEU A 91 -4.99 33.50 -6.36
C LEU A 91 -5.30 33.72 -7.83
N GLY A 92 -6.43 33.23 -8.35
CA GLY A 92 -6.69 33.29 -9.80
C GLY A 92 -5.69 32.43 -10.58
N ALA A 93 -6.17 31.75 -11.62
CA ALA A 93 -5.40 30.76 -12.37
C ALA A 93 -4.25 31.41 -13.17
N GLY A 94 -3.07 31.54 -12.56
CA GLY A 94 -1.80 31.79 -13.25
C GLY A 94 -0.88 30.59 -13.10
N ALA A 95 -0.32 30.09 -14.20
CA ALA A 95 0.58 28.94 -14.21
C ALA A 95 1.86 29.24 -13.39
N ARG A 96 1.86 28.85 -12.12
CA ARG A 96 3.05 28.93 -11.26
C ARG A 96 3.93 27.72 -11.52
N ARG A 97 5.19 27.96 -11.90
CA ARG A 97 6.23 26.94 -12.05
C ARG A 97 7.08 26.89 -10.80
N PHE A 98 7.32 25.70 -10.27
CA PHE A 98 8.33 25.47 -9.23
C PHE A 98 9.11 24.18 -9.51
N ASN A 99 10.38 24.16 -9.12
CA ASN A 99 11.25 23.01 -9.33
C ASN A 99 11.24 22.14 -8.08
N VAL A 100 11.18 20.83 -8.29
CA VAL A 100 11.17 19.83 -7.21
C VAL A 100 12.33 18.88 -7.45
N PRO A 101 13.23 18.68 -6.47
CA PRO A 101 14.26 17.65 -6.53
C PRO A 101 13.66 16.27 -6.82
N LYS A 102 14.35 15.49 -7.67
CA LYS A 102 13.83 14.19 -8.17
C LYS A 102 13.58 13.20 -7.03
N ASP A 103 14.43 13.21 -6.02
CA ASP A 103 14.39 12.39 -4.81
C ASP A 103 13.15 12.65 -3.93
N ILE A 104 12.55 13.84 -4.00
CA ILE A 104 11.27 14.12 -3.33
C ILE A 104 10.13 13.39 -4.04
N VAL A 105 10.18 13.32 -5.37
CA VAL A 105 9.12 12.72 -6.19
C VAL A 105 9.28 11.20 -6.28
N LEU A 106 10.51 10.69 -6.37
CA LEU A 106 10.75 9.25 -6.44
C LEU A 106 10.44 8.58 -5.11
N SER A 107 9.72 7.46 -5.21
CA SER A 107 9.27 6.65 -4.09
C SER A 107 9.77 5.22 -4.25
N HIS A 108 10.35 4.67 -3.20
CA HIS A 108 10.70 3.24 -3.11
C HIS A 108 9.48 2.50 -2.58
N GLU A 109 8.95 1.60 -3.38
CA GLU A 109 7.67 0.95 -3.13
C GLU A 109 7.73 -0.55 -3.44
N ILE A 110 6.73 -1.28 -2.95
CA ILE A 110 6.53 -2.67 -3.29
C ILE A 110 5.53 -2.75 -4.44
N PRO A 111 5.68 -3.72 -5.38
CA PRO A 111 4.72 -3.92 -6.45
C PRO A 111 3.28 -3.92 -5.96
N ALA A 112 2.41 -3.17 -6.63
CA ALA A 112 1.05 -2.95 -6.19
C ALA A 112 0.15 -2.44 -7.31
N GLY A 113 -1.11 -2.84 -7.27
CA GLY A 113 -2.11 -2.29 -8.17
C GLY A 113 -3.54 -2.61 -7.78
N MET A 114 -4.48 -2.10 -8.56
CA MET A 114 -5.91 -2.17 -8.23
C MET A 114 -6.46 -3.55 -8.57
N ILE A 115 -7.40 -4.03 -7.75
CA ILE A 115 -8.18 -5.22 -8.09
C ILE A 115 -9.26 -4.80 -9.10
N GLU A 116 -9.24 -5.39 -10.29
CA GLU A 116 -10.21 -5.11 -11.33
C GLU A 116 -11.59 -5.72 -11.03
N PRO A 117 -12.67 -5.22 -11.66
CA PRO A 117 -14.00 -5.81 -11.51
C PRO A 117 -14.00 -7.31 -11.84
N LYS A 118 -14.53 -8.11 -10.91
CA LYS A 118 -14.60 -9.59 -10.98
C LYS A 118 -13.25 -10.30 -10.81
N GLU A 119 -12.19 -9.58 -10.51
CA GLU A 119 -10.88 -10.14 -10.18
C GLU A 119 -10.83 -10.57 -8.70
N THR A 120 -10.13 -11.67 -8.43
CA THR A 120 -9.81 -12.07 -7.04
C THR A 120 -8.53 -11.37 -6.57
N PRO A 121 -8.32 -11.17 -5.26
CA PRO A 121 -7.04 -10.63 -4.76
C PRO A 121 -5.82 -11.43 -5.22
N ILE A 122 -5.94 -12.76 -5.31
CA ILE A 122 -4.84 -13.63 -5.76
C ILE A 122 -4.54 -13.39 -7.24
N SER A 123 -5.56 -13.40 -8.10
CA SER A 123 -5.36 -13.18 -9.54
C SER A 123 -4.81 -11.79 -9.84
N ALA A 124 -5.28 -10.77 -9.11
CA ALA A 124 -4.73 -9.41 -9.17
C ALA A 124 -3.26 -9.38 -8.75
N ALA A 125 -2.91 -10.03 -7.64
CA ALA A 125 -1.53 -10.10 -7.15
C ALA A 125 -0.56 -10.71 -8.18
N ILE A 126 -0.98 -11.79 -8.85
CA ILE A 126 -0.18 -12.43 -9.90
C ILE A 126 -0.03 -11.52 -11.12
N ARG A 127 -1.12 -10.86 -11.56
CA ARG A 127 -1.12 -9.95 -12.71
C ARG A 127 -0.21 -8.75 -12.46
N GLU A 128 -0.43 -8.02 -11.37
CA GLU A 128 0.32 -6.81 -11.03
C GLU A 128 1.81 -7.11 -10.83
N LEU A 129 2.14 -8.21 -10.13
CA LEU A 129 3.53 -8.63 -9.98
C LEU A 129 4.19 -8.87 -11.35
N LYS A 130 3.50 -9.55 -12.27
CA LYS A 130 4.01 -9.79 -13.62
C LYS A 130 4.17 -8.50 -14.42
N GLU A 131 3.22 -7.58 -14.34
CA GLU A 131 3.24 -6.31 -15.08
C GLU A 131 4.41 -5.42 -14.68
N GLU A 132 4.64 -5.26 -13.37
CA GLU A 132 5.65 -4.34 -12.83
C GLU A 132 7.05 -4.96 -12.71
N THR A 133 7.16 -6.29 -12.49
CA THR A 133 8.45 -6.96 -12.23
C THR A 133 8.86 -7.96 -13.32
N GLY A 134 7.88 -8.43 -14.09
CA GLY A 134 8.06 -9.48 -15.11
C GLY A 134 8.00 -10.91 -14.57
N PHE A 135 7.97 -11.13 -13.25
CA PHE A 135 7.93 -12.47 -12.67
C PHE A 135 6.62 -13.18 -12.95
N GLU A 136 6.70 -14.44 -13.37
CA GLU A 136 5.55 -15.31 -13.57
C GLU A 136 5.51 -16.36 -12.47
N ILE A 137 4.53 -16.25 -11.58
CA ILE A 137 4.36 -17.12 -10.42
C ILE A 137 3.01 -17.83 -10.47
N ALA A 138 2.90 -18.93 -9.73
CA ALA A 138 1.63 -19.59 -9.46
C ALA A 138 1.03 -19.12 -8.14
N GLU A 139 -0.26 -19.39 -7.92
CA GLU A 139 -0.93 -19.13 -6.63
C GLU A 139 -0.22 -19.82 -5.45
N THR A 140 0.41 -20.97 -5.67
CA THR A 140 1.20 -21.68 -4.63
C THR A 140 2.43 -20.92 -4.17
N ASP A 141 2.88 -19.94 -4.95
CA ASP A 141 4.03 -19.10 -4.63
C ASP A 141 3.61 -17.83 -3.87
N LEU A 142 2.32 -17.63 -3.59
CA LEU A 142 1.82 -16.52 -2.79
C LEU A 142 1.51 -16.95 -1.35
N ASP A 143 1.99 -16.16 -0.40
CA ASP A 143 1.66 -16.24 1.02
C ASP A 143 0.82 -15.01 1.41
N PRO A 144 -0.50 -15.17 1.62
CA PRO A 144 -1.37 -14.06 1.97
C PRO A 144 -1.23 -13.65 3.43
N LEU A 145 -1.22 -12.34 3.67
CA LEU A 145 -1.34 -11.74 4.98
C LEU A 145 -2.76 -11.18 5.18
N PRO A 146 -3.21 -10.98 6.44
CA PRO A 146 -4.44 -10.26 6.69
C PRO A 146 -4.44 -8.89 6.01
N PRO A 147 -5.52 -8.52 5.30
CA PRO A 147 -5.59 -7.24 4.62
C PRO A 147 -5.66 -6.09 5.62
N VAL A 148 -5.18 -4.93 5.19
CA VAL A 148 -5.12 -3.72 6.02
C VAL A 148 -5.84 -2.56 5.35
N TYR A 149 -6.22 -1.58 6.17
CA TYR A 149 -6.73 -0.31 5.72
C TYR A 149 -5.63 0.74 5.89
N PRO A 150 -5.17 1.38 4.82
CA PRO A 150 -4.04 2.31 4.89
C PRO A 150 -4.40 3.57 5.67
N SER A 151 -5.67 3.99 5.65
CA SER A 151 -6.19 5.07 6.48
C SER A 151 -7.70 4.92 6.70
N ASN A 152 -8.08 4.25 7.81
CA ASN A 152 -9.48 4.02 8.22
C ASN A 152 -10.31 5.32 8.37
N GLY A 153 -9.64 6.46 8.56
CA GLY A 153 -10.27 7.75 8.79
C GLY A 153 -10.60 8.55 7.53
N ILE A 154 -10.35 8.03 6.32
CA ILE A 154 -10.66 8.78 5.08
C ILE A 154 -10.77 7.91 3.82
N LEU A 155 -10.07 6.78 3.76
CA LEU A 155 -10.05 5.89 2.60
C LEU A 155 -10.95 4.69 2.81
N THR A 156 -11.76 4.35 1.80
CA THR A 156 -12.40 3.02 1.73
C THR A 156 -11.45 1.93 1.25
N GLU A 157 -10.21 2.29 0.91
CA GLU A 157 -9.22 1.40 0.34
C GLU A 157 -8.91 0.22 1.27
N ARG A 158 -9.01 -0.99 0.73
CA ARG A 158 -8.52 -2.21 1.39
C ARG A 158 -7.32 -2.76 0.62
N LEU A 159 -6.19 -2.89 1.33
CA LEU A 159 -4.95 -3.45 0.78
C LEU A 159 -4.85 -4.94 1.14
N TRP A 160 -4.84 -5.77 0.12
CA TRP A 160 -4.56 -7.20 0.22
C TRP A 160 -3.05 -7.42 0.08
N LEU A 161 -2.44 -8.02 1.09
CA LEU A 161 -0.99 -8.09 1.23
C LEU A 161 -0.50 -9.50 0.96
N PHE A 162 0.57 -9.63 0.17
CA PHE A 162 1.16 -10.91 -0.17
C PHE A 162 2.69 -10.88 -0.07
N ILE A 163 3.28 -12.00 0.33
CA ILE A 163 4.69 -12.30 0.09
C ILE A 163 4.74 -13.33 -1.03
N ALA A 164 5.47 -13.02 -2.11
CA ALA A 164 5.64 -13.90 -3.25
C ALA A 164 7.04 -14.55 -3.22
N SER A 165 7.09 -15.88 -3.33
CA SER A 165 8.36 -16.59 -3.48
C SER A 165 8.81 -16.53 -4.95
N VAL A 166 9.96 -15.91 -5.19
CA VAL A 166 10.60 -15.88 -6.51
C VAL A 166 12.02 -16.45 -6.41
N THR A 167 12.54 -16.98 -7.49
CA THR A 167 13.93 -17.48 -7.57
C THR A 167 14.51 -17.07 -8.92
N GLU A 168 15.81 -17.25 -9.13
CA GLU A 168 16.41 -17.10 -10.47
C GLU A 168 15.81 -18.01 -11.54
N ARG A 169 15.14 -19.10 -11.12
CA ARG A 169 14.47 -20.04 -12.02
C ARG A 169 13.04 -19.65 -12.31
N THR A 170 12.46 -18.71 -11.57
CA THR A 170 11.12 -18.20 -11.82
C THR A 170 11.11 -17.55 -13.21
N PRO A 171 10.23 -17.98 -14.13
CA PRO A 171 10.15 -17.38 -15.45
C PRO A 171 9.95 -15.87 -15.34
N ARG A 172 10.70 -15.12 -16.15
CA ARG A 172 10.66 -13.67 -16.13
C ARG A 172 10.68 -13.08 -17.52
N GLN A 173 9.73 -12.19 -17.78
CA GLN A 173 9.68 -11.39 -18.99
C GLN A 173 10.13 -9.96 -18.73
N LYS A 174 10.32 -9.17 -19.78
CA LYS A 174 10.51 -7.72 -19.62
C LYS A 174 9.23 -7.12 -19.01
N PRO A 175 9.33 -6.37 -17.90
CA PRO A 175 8.17 -5.65 -17.35
C PRO A 175 7.55 -4.75 -18.41
N LYS A 176 6.22 -4.66 -18.38
CA LYS A 176 5.47 -3.83 -19.33
C LYS A 176 4.74 -2.67 -18.64
N GLY A 177 4.37 -2.84 -17.37
CA GLY A 177 3.43 -1.95 -16.68
C GLY A 177 2.09 -1.86 -17.43
N ASP A 178 1.28 -0.88 -17.03
CA ASP A 178 0.00 -0.55 -17.67
C ASP A 178 0.12 0.37 -18.90
N GLY A 179 1.35 0.82 -19.23
CA GLY A 179 1.66 1.74 -20.33
C GLY A 179 1.74 3.23 -19.93
N ASN A 180 1.35 3.60 -18.73
CA ASN A 180 1.47 4.96 -18.17
C ASN A 180 2.48 5.04 -17.01
N GLU A 181 2.96 3.90 -16.53
CA GLU A 181 3.88 3.81 -15.41
C GLU A 181 5.35 4.05 -15.80
N GLN A 182 6.08 4.69 -14.89
CA GLN A 182 7.53 4.85 -14.98
C GLN A 182 8.18 4.14 -13.80
N ILE A 183 8.31 2.82 -13.93
CA ILE A 183 8.79 1.93 -12.88
C ILE A 183 10.21 1.44 -13.19
N THR A 184 11.06 1.47 -12.17
CA THR A 184 12.37 0.81 -12.19
C THR A 184 12.39 -0.30 -11.15
N LEU A 185 12.68 -1.54 -11.57
CA LEU A 185 12.83 -2.68 -10.67
C LEU A 185 14.25 -2.71 -10.07
N TRP A 186 14.31 -2.89 -8.76
CA TRP A 186 15.53 -3.05 -7.98
C TRP A 186 15.47 -4.32 -7.15
N LYS A 187 16.63 -4.76 -6.69
CA LYS A 187 16.74 -5.79 -5.66
C LYS A 187 17.78 -5.38 -4.62
N ALA A 188 17.57 -5.81 -3.38
CA ALA A 188 18.49 -5.62 -2.27
C ALA A 188 18.53 -6.90 -1.42
N SER A 189 19.65 -7.15 -0.74
CA SER A 189 19.70 -8.19 0.28
C SER A 189 18.75 -7.88 1.43
N TRP A 190 18.43 -8.87 2.25
CA TRP A 190 17.60 -8.66 3.45
C TRP A 190 18.19 -7.61 4.39
N ASN A 191 19.50 -7.64 4.62
CA ASN A 191 20.17 -6.69 5.51
C ASN A 191 20.03 -5.26 4.98
N GLU A 192 20.39 -5.04 3.71
CA GLU A 192 20.23 -3.74 3.05
C GLU A 192 18.77 -3.28 3.08
N THR A 193 17.82 -4.18 2.85
CA THR A 193 16.38 -3.87 2.90
C THR A 193 15.96 -3.38 4.28
N PHE A 194 16.45 -4.01 5.36
CA PHE A 194 16.11 -3.61 6.72
C PHE A 194 16.81 -2.32 7.16
N ASP A 195 18.04 -2.09 6.69
CA ASP A 195 18.75 -0.83 6.91
C ASP A 195 18.03 0.32 6.18
N MET A 196 17.71 0.15 4.90
CA MET A 196 16.91 1.11 4.11
C MET A 196 15.54 1.40 4.76
N LEU A 197 14.89 0.37 5.31
CA LEU A 197 13.62 0.54 6.02
C LEU A 197 13.81 1.35 7.32
N ALA A 198 14.88 1.11 8.07
CA ALA A 198 15.21 1.85 9.29
C ALA A 198 15.58 3.30 9.01
N GLU A 199 16.24 3.57 7.89
CA GLU A 199 16.61 4.90 7.40
C GLU A 199 15.43 5.67 6.79
N GLY A 200 14.25 5.04 6.64
CA GLY A 200 13.05 5.68 6.14
C GLY A 200 12.98 5.80 4.60
N MET A 201 13.75 5.00 3.86
CA MET A 201 13.72 4.97 2.39
C MET A 201 12.36 4.50 1.85
N PHE A 202 11.74 3.53 2.53
CA PHE A 202 10.40 3.04 2.22
C PHE A 202 9.35 3.82 3.01
N LYS A 203 8.63 4.72 2.33
CA LYS A 203 7.65 5.62 2.97
C LYS A 203 6.23 5.08 3.00
N SER A 204 5.93 4.02 2.25
CA SER A 204 4.59 3.43 2.23
C SER A 204 4.37 2.53 3.47
N ALA A 205 3.17 2.61 4.06
CA ALA A 205 2.82 1.77 5.21
C ALA A 205 2.84 0.28 4.86
N SER A 206 2.37 -0.11 3.66
CA SER A 206 2.35 -1.50 3.20
C SER A 206 3.76 -2.07 3.02
N SER A 207 4.72 -1.30 2.49
CA SER A 207 6.14 -1.69 2.45
C SER A 207 6.65 -2.00 3.86
N GLY A 208 6.35 -1.12 4.81
CA GLY A 208 6.74 -1.28 6.20
C GLY A 208 6.12 -2.50 6.89
N ILE A 209 4.87 -2.85 6.57
CA ILE A 209 4.19 -4.05 7.09
C ILE A 209 4.83 -5.31 6.52
N LEU A 210 4.91 -5.42 5.20
CA LEU A 210 5.40 -6.61 4.51
C LEU A 210 6.86 -6.93 4.86
N MET A 211 7.74 -5.92 4.87
CA MET A 211 9.16 -6.13 5.19
C MET A 211 9.38 -6.47 6.68
N ARG A 212 8.59 -5.88 7.59
CA ARG A 212 8.66 -6.24 9.03
C ARG A 212 8.11 -7.64 9.27
N GLU A 213 7.04 -8.04 8.58
CA GLU A 213 6.53 -9.41 8.63
C GLU A 213 7.59 -10.40 8.14
N LEU A 214 8.24 -10.12 7.01
CA LEU A 214 9.38 -10.93 6.53
C LEU A 214 10.46 -11.06 7.61
N ARG A 215 10.85 -9.95 8.24
CA ARG A 215 11.85 -9.95 9.33
C ARG A 215 11.41 -10.80 10.52
N ILE A 216 10.15 -10.70 10.96
CA ILE A 216 9.59 -11.50 12.06
C ILE A 216 9.68 -12.98 11.72
N ARG A 217 9.26 -13.38 10.52
CA ARG A 217 9.32 -14.77 10.05
C ARG A 217 10.77 -15.28 10.03
N ILE A 218 11.72 -14.49 9.54
CA ILE A 218 13.14 -14.85 9.55
C ILE A 218 13.64 -15.12 10.97
N LEU A 219 13.32 -14.23 11.92
CA LEU A 219 13.75 -14.37 13.32
C LEU A 219 13.15 -15.61 13.97
N GLN A 220 11.86 -15.86 13.79
CA GLN A 220 11.18 -17.06 14.32
C GLN A 220 11.75 -18.37 13.74
N HIS A 221 12.22 -18.34 12.49
CA HIS A 221 12.81 -19.50 11.83
C HIS A 221 14.29 -19.70 12.13
N SER A 222 15.03 -18.65 12.46
CA SER A 222 16.43 -18.77 12.91
C SER A 222 16.57 -19.60 14.20
N GLU A 223 15.48 -19.76 14.96
CA GLU A 223 15.38 -20.63 16.14
C GLU A 223 14.85 -22.06 15.81
N ALA A 224 14.32 -22.31 14.61
CA ALA A 224 13.54 -23.53 14.30
C ALA A 224 13.93 -24.29 13.00
N GLY A 225 14.92 -23.82 12.22
CA GLY A 225 15.40 -24.47 10.98
C GLY A 225 15.07 -23.70 9.68
N PRO A 226 15.39 -24.23 8.48
CA PRO A 226 15.32 -23.46 7.24
C PRO A 226 13.91 -22.95 6.92
N LEU A 227 13.82 -21.70 6.47
CA LEU A 227 12.58 -21.07 5.99
C LEU A 227 12.01 -21.89 4.85
N ARG A 228 10.85 -22.52 5.07
CA ARG A 228 10.06 -23.13 3.99
C ARG A 228 9.20 -22.03 3.37
N GLY A 229 9.19 -21.98 2.03
CA GLY A 229 8.38 -21.04 1.25
C GLY A 229 6.88 -21.11 1.56
N CYS A 230 6.16 -20.14 0.99
CA CYS A 230 4.75 -19.77 1.22
C CYS A 230 3.92 -20.82 1.95
N ARG A 231 3.54 -20.51 3.20
CA ARG A 231 2.53 -21.31 3.89
C ARG A 231 1.17 -20.77 3.46
N LYS A 232 0.23 -21.66 3.11
CA LYS A 232 -1.16 -21.25 2.93
C LYS A 232 -1.69 -20.74 4.28
N ALA A 233 -1.87 -19.42 4.41
CA ALA A 233 -2.62 -18.87 5.52
C ALA A 233 -4.12 -19.19 5.33
N PRO A 234 -4.87 -19.45 6.42
CA PRO A 234 -6.24 -19.99 6.35
C PRO A 234 -7.33 -18.92 6.15
N TYR A 235 -7.00 -17.75 5.59
CA TYR A 235 -7.90 -16.59 5.52
C TYR A 235 -8.54 -16.41 4.15
#